data_AF-A0A2R6T6N1-F1
#
_entry.id   AF-A0A2R6T6N1-F1
#
_cell.length_a   1.000
_cell.length_b   1.000
_cell.length_c   1.000
_cell.angle_alpha   90.00
_cell.angle_beta   90.00
_cell.angle_gamma   90.00
#
_symmetry.space_group_name_H-M   'P 1'
#
loop_
_entity.id
_entity.type
_entity.pdbx_description
1 polymer ?
#
loop_
_entity_poly.entity_id
_entity_poly.type
_entity_poly.pdbx_seq_one_letter_code
_entity_poly.pdbx_strand_id
1 'polypeptide(L)'
;MGEVSPKIFKYSYEYLSMFAVNEAKKKILKKLVKKDWTPTELAEELNQTTQTTYNHLKQLEEKGLLEKKKIKAKTRPKTQYSIGKGFVQYIAALPGDLTIKSLKLNDNKEALFKIWSIPQPEFHRYIEELWYKIKKEDEIIAFGVFGSVARGEADQDSDIDILLITTNKKEELEERYGSKVVETEKRSKLIMTKTYTLEEYRNSLAHKSDFLSTLREEIIPIYDPEEII
;
A
#
# COMPACT_ATOMS: atom_id res chain seq x y z
N MET A 1 25.55 -34.05 -22.89
CA MET A 1 25.48 -32.82 -22.07
C MET A 1 25.78 -31.66 -22.98
N GLY A 2 24.75 -30.93 -23.42
CA GLY A 2 24.92 -29.76 -24.28
C GLY A 2 25.17 -28.53 -23.41
N GLU A 3 26.29 -27.86 -23.63
CA GLU A 3 26.59 -26.57 -23.02
C GLU A 3 25.57 -25.53 -23.51
N VAL A 4 24.71 -25.06 -22.60
CA VAL A 4 23.85 -23.91 -22.86
C VAL A 4 24.70 -22.66 -22.67
N SER A 5 25.15 -22.09 -23.79
CA SER A 5 25.83 -20.79 -23.82
C SER A 5 24.97 -19.74 -23.08
N PRO A 6 25.48 -19.06 -22.04
CA PRO A 6 24.73 -18.01 -21.38
C PRO A 6 24.53 -16.86 -22.35
N LYS A 7 23.27 -16.60 -22.74
CA LYS A 7 22.88 -15.32 -23.33
C LYS A 7 23.15 -14.25 -22.28
N ILE A 8 24.29 -13.57 -22.39
CA ILE A 8 24.57 -12.35 -21.62
C ILE A 8 23.57 -11.30 -22.11
N PHE A 9 22.43 -11.21 -21.41
CA PHE A 9 21.48 -10.13 -21.63
C PHE A 9 22.15 -8.83 -21.19
N LYS A 10 22.43 -7.98 -22.18
CA LYS A 10 22.98 -6.64 -22.00
C LYS A 10 21.87 -5.76 -21.40
N TYR A 11 21.60 -5.91 -20.11
CA TYR A 11 20.70 -4.98 -19.40
C TYR A 11 21.35 -3.59 -19.46
N SER A 12 20.72 -2.65 -20.16
CA SER A 12 21.25 -1.29 -20.25
C SER A 12 21.21 -0.64 -18.87
N TYR A 13 22.25 0.14 -18.56
CA TYR A 13 22.37 0.96 -17.34
C TYR A 13 21.12 1.84 -17.06
N GLU A 14 20.31 2.09 -18.08
CA GLU A 14 19.05 2.82 -18.00
C GLU A 14 18.02 2.15 -17.06
N TYR A 15 17.98 0.81 -17.00
CA TYR A 15 17.03 0.09 -16.15
C TYR A 15 17.39 0.14 -14.66
N LEU A 16 18.68 0.12 -14.32
CA LEU A 16 19.15 0.35 -12.95
C LEU A 16 18.91 1.80 -12.51
N SER A 17 18.98 2.76 -13.45
CA SER A 17 18.60 4.16 -13.20
C SER A 17 17.09 4.34 -12.91
N MET A 18 16.27 3.35 -13.29
CA MET A 18 14.82 3.34 -13.10
C MET A 18 14.41 2.98 -11.67
N PHE A 19 15.18 2.12 -11.01
CA PHE A 19 15.00 1.79 -9.59
C PHE A 19 15.78 2.71 -8.64
N ALA A 20 16.77 3.43 -9.17
CA ALA A 20 17.41 4.54 -8.48
C ALA A 20 16.47 5.76 -8.44
N VAL A 21 15.34 5.63 -7.73
CA VAL A 21 14.80 6.77 -7.00
C VAL A 21 15.92 7.15 -6.04
N ASN A 22 16.81 8.05 -6.47
CA ASN A 22 17.88 8.53 -5.63
C ASN A 22 17.29 9.23 -4.40
N GLU A 23 18.11 9.48 -3.37
CA GLU A 23 17.62 10.05 -2.12
C GLU A 23 16.84 11.37 -2.32
N ALA A 24 17.20 12.17 -3.33
CA ALA A 24 16.44 13.38 -3.69
C ALA A 24 15.02 13.06 -4.20
N LYS A 25 14.87 12.12 -5.13
CA LYS A 25 13.55 11.67 -5.62
C LYS A 25 12.74 10.98 -4.53
N LYS A 26 13.38 10.24 -3.60
CA LYS A 26 12.68 9.63 -2.46
C LYS A 26 12.10 10.70 -1.55
N LYS A 27 12.86 11.76 -1.25
CA LYS A 27 12.37 12.91 -0.49
C LYS A 27 11.18 13.59 -1.18
N ILE A 28 11.24 13.77 -2.49
CA ILE A 28 10.12 14.30 -3.29
C ILE A 28 8.88 13.41 -3.18
N LEU A 29 9.02 12.10 -3.40
CA LEU A 29 7.89 11.16 -3.29
C LEU A 29 7.29 11.15 -1.88
N LYS A 30 8.12 11.14 -0.83
CA LYS A 30 7.66 11.25 0.57
C LYS A 30 6.81 12.49 0.83
N LYS A 31 7.08 13.60 0.15
CA LYS A 31 6.27 14.83 0.26
C LYS A 31 4.99 14.74 -0.56
N LEU A 32 5.06 14.16 -1.76
CA LEU A 32 3.92 14.00 -2.67
C LEU A 32 2.88 12.99 -2.17
N VAL A 33 3.27 12.03 -1.33
CA VAL A 33 2.31 11.13 -0.63
C VAL A 33 1.37 11.91 0.28
N LYS A 34 1.80 13.06 0.82
CA LYS A 34 1.00 13.85 1.77
C LYS A 34 0.06 14.85 1.10
N LYS A 35 0.44 15.38 -0.06
CA LYS A 35 -0.37 16.31 -0.87
C LYS A 35 0.28 16.53 -2.22
N ASP A 36 -0.50 17.08 -3.14
CA ASP A 36 0.00 17.58 -4.42
C ASP A 36 0.86 18.84 -4.25
N TRP A 37 1.95 18.95 -5.00
CA TRP A 37 2.86 20.08 -4.89
C TRP A 37 3.14 20.77 -6.23
N THR A 38 3.33 22.10 -6.18
CA THR A 38 4.01 22.80 -7.27
C THR A 38 5.54 22.70 -7.11
N PRO A 39 6.32 22.80 -8.19
CA PRO A 39 7.78 22.74 -8.10
C PRO A 39 8.39 23.79 -7.15
N THR A 40 7.81 24.98 -7.07
CA THR A 40 8.31 26.07 -6.22
C THR A 40 8.09 25.76 -4.73
N GLU A 41 6.86 25.38 -4.35
CA GLU A 41 6.52 25.06 -2.97
C GLU A 41 7.33 23.85 -2.48
N LEU A 42 7.49 22.83 -3.33
CA LEU A 42 8.26 21.65 -2.97
C LEU A 42 9.76 21.94 -2.85
N ALA A 43 10.28 22.86 -3.66
CA ALA A 43 11.68 23.27 -3.59
C ALA A 43 12.00 24.02 -2.29
N GLU A 44 11.11 24.94 -1.88
CA GLU A 44 11.21 25.61 -0.58
C GLU A 44 11.18 24.60 0.56
N GLU A 45 10.19 23.70 0.56
CA GLU A 45 10.02 22.67 1.60
C GLU A 45 11.22 21.72 1.73
N LEU A 46 11.92 21.46 0.62
CA LEU A 46 13.08 20.55 0.58
C LEU A 46 14.42 21.28 0.73
N ASN A 47 14.43 22.62 0.83
CA ASN A 47 15.64 23.45 0.78
C ASN A 47 16.50 23.14 -0.47
N GLN A 48 15.86 23.08 -1.64
CA GLN A 48 16.51 22.80 -2.94
C GLN A 48 16.22 23.92 -3.94
N THR A 49 17.01 24.00 -5.02
CA THR A 49 16.67 24.93 -6.11
C THR A 49 15.43 24.47 -6.85
N THR A 50 14.58 25.41 -7.27
CA THR A 50 13.38 25.10 -8.06
C THR A 50 13.74 24.34 -9.35
N GLN A 51 14.88 24.64 -9.96
CA GLN A 51 15.35 23.94 -11.17
C GLN A 51 15.66 22.47 -10.89
N THR A 52 16.36 22.17 -9.79
CA THR A 52 16.68 20.79 -9.39
C THR A 52 15.40 20.01 -9.10
N THR A 53 14.49 20.58 -8.31
CA THR A 53 13.20 19.96 -7.99
C THR A 53 12.37 19.72 -9.25
N TYR A 54 12.30 20.69 -10.15
CA TYR A 54 11.60 20.56 -11.42
C TYR A 54 12.18 19.44 -12.29
N ASN A 55 13.51 19.35 -12.40
CA ASN A 55 14.17 18.29 -13.16
C ASN A 55 13.84 16.91 -12.60
N HIS A 56 13.82 16.75 -11.28
CA HIS A 56 13.43 15.49 -10.65
C HIS A 56 11.96 15.14 -10.87
N LEU A 57 11.04 16.11 -10.72
CA LEU A 57 9.62 15.92 -10.97
C LEU A 57 9.36 15.52 -12.43
N LYS A 58 10.01 16.18 -13.39
CA LYS A 58 9.91 15.86 -14.82
C LYS A 58 10.40 14.45 -15.11
N GLN A 59 11.54 14.04 -14.55
CA GLN A 59 12.05 12.67 -14.71
C GLN A 59 11.11 11.61 -14.12
N LEU A 60 10.39 11.93 -13.05
CA LEU A 60 9.41 11.00 -12.46
C LEU A 60 8.12 10.95 -13.29
N GLU A 61 7.66 12.08 -13.83
CA GLU A 61 6.54 12.15 -14.79
C GLU A 61 6.84 11.39 -16.07
N GLU A 62 8.02 11.58 -16.68
CA GLU A 62 8.47 10.88 -17.89
C GLU A 62 8.51 9.36 -17.70
N LYS A 63 8.71 8.89 -16.45
CA LYS A 63 8.65 7.46 -16.07
C LYS A 63 7.24 6.96 -15.76
N GLY A 64 6.22 7.81 -15.90
CA GLY A 64 4.83 7.49 -15.59
C GLY A 64 4.54 7.32 -14.10
N LEU A 65 5.40 7.85 -13.23
CA LEU A 65 5.27 7.73 -11.77
C LEU A 65 4.48 8.89 -11.15
N LEU A 66 4.38 10.01 -11.87
CA LEU A 66 3.64 11.20 -11.44
C LEU A 66 2.65 11.62 -12.53
N GLU A 67 1.56 12.22 -12.09
CA GLU A 67 0.63 12.95 -12.93
C GLU A 67 0.92 14.44 -12.84
N LYS A 68 0.62 15.16 -13.92
CA LYS A 68 0.79 16.61 -14.02
C LYS A 68 -0.53 17.25 -14.40
N LYS A 69 -0.93 18.27 -13.64
CA LYS A 69 -2.11 19.09 -13.94
C LYS A 69 -1.78 20.58 -13.90
N LYS A 70 -2.56 21.37 -14.65
CA LYS A 70 -2.51 22.83 -14.61
C LYS A 70 -3.56 23.34 -13.63
N ILE A 71 -3.14 24.11 -12.63
CA ILE A 71 -4.03 24.75 -11.67
C ILE A 71 -4.12 26.26 -11.95
N LYS A 72 -5.30 26.83 -11.72
CA LYS A 72 -5.51 28.29 -11.85
C LYS A 72 -4.67 29.02 -10.80
N ALA A 73 -4.04 30.12 -11.21
CA ALA A 73 -3.36 31.04 -10.28
C ALA A 73 -3.54 32.48 -10.76
N LYS A 74 -3.25 33.45 -9.89
CA LYS A 74 -3.54 34.89 -10.09
C LYS A 74 -2.96 35.47 -11.39
N THR A 75 -1.79 35.01 -11.82
CA THR A 75 -1.09 35.56 -13.00
C THR A 75 -1.08 34.58 -14.17
N ARG A 76 -0.53 33.37 -13.94
CA ARG A 76 -0.43 32.32 -14.97
C ARG A 76 -0.74 30.96 -14.34
N PRO A 77 -1.38 30.03 -15.07
CA PRO A 77 -1.61 28.68 -14.58
C PRO A 77 -0.31 28.03 -14.09
N LYS A 78 -0.33 27.49 -12.87
CA LYS A 78 0.81 26.77 -12.28
C LYS A 78 0.74 25.29 -12.65
N THR A 79 1.89 24.65 -12.74
CA THR A 79 1.97 23.18 -12.86
C THR A 79 2.00 22.58 -11.46
N GLN A 80 1.14 21.60 -11.22
CA GLN A 80 1.11 20.82 -9.98
C GLN A 80 1.32 19.34 -10.33
N TYR A 81 2.10 18.65 -9.50
CA TYR A 81 2.39 17.23 -9.63
C TYR A 81 1.71 16.45 -8.50
N SER A 82 1.22 15.25 -8.82
CA SER A 82 0.61 14.30 -7.88
C SER A 82 1.12 12.88 -8.15
N ILE A 83 0.98 11.98 -7.16
CA ILE A 83 1.22 10.54 -7.35
C ILE A 83 0.04 9.81 -8.00
N GLY A 84 -1.06 10.52 -8.29
CA GLY A 84 -2.31 9.90 -8.77
C GLY A 84 -2.82 8.85 -7.79
N LYS A 85 -3.17 7.66 -8.31
CA LYS A 85 -3.52 6.47 -7.52
C LYS A 85 -2.33 5.74 -6.88
N GLY A 86 -1.12 6.30 -6.98
CA GLY A 86 0.10 5.64 -6.57
C GLY A 86 0.61 4.61 -7.57
N PHE A 87 1.75 4.01 -7.23
CA PHE A 87 2.43 3.01 -8.06
C PHE A 87 3.26 2.09 -7.16
N VAL A 88 3.56 0.89 -7.68
CA VAL A 88 4.58 0.01 -7.08
C VAL A 88 5.66 -0.27 -8.11
N GLN A 89 6.90 -0.23 -7.66
CA GLN A 89 8.05 -0.73 -8.42
C GLN A 89 8.65 -1.92 -7.69
N TYR A 90 8.96 -2.98 -8.41
CA TYR A 90 9.70 -4.12 -7.85
C TYR A 90 10.87 -4.52 -8.75
N ILE A 91 11.93 -5.05 -8.11
CA ILE A 91 13.00 -5.79 -8.76
C ILE A 91 12.87 -7.25 -8.33
N ALA A 92 12.86 -8.16 -9.28
CA ALA A 92 13.16 -9.57 -9.04
C ALA A 92 14.51 -9.89 -9.67
N ALA A 93 15.47 -10.29 -8.85
CA ALA A 93 16.78 -10.77 -9.29
C ALA A 93 16.88 -12.25 -8.94
N LEU A 94 16.68 -13.11 -9.95
CA LEU A 94 16.70 -14.55 -9.85
C LEU A 94 17.84 -15.11 -10.72
N PRO A 95 18.30 -16.36 -10.48
CA PRO A 95 19.31 -16.97 -11.35
C PRO A 95 18.87 -16.96 -12.82
N GLY A 96 19.57 -16.18 -13.65
CA GLY A 96 19.27 -16.04 -15.08
C GLY A 96 18.13 -15.07 -15.44
N ASP A 97 17.51 -14.40 -14.46
CA ASP A 97 16.45 -13.42 -14.72
C ASP A 97 16.61 -12.16 -13.85
N LEU A 98 16.53 -11.01 -14.50
CA LEU A 98 16.40 -9.72 -13.84
C LEU A 98 15.15 -9.04 -14.39
N THR A 99 14.12 -8.94 -13.56
CA THR A 99 12.86 -8.27 -13.88
C THR A 99 12.75 -6.99 -13.07
N ILE A 100 12.57 -5.85 -13.75
CA ILE A 100 12.28 -4.56 -13.13
C ILE A 100 10.98 -4.06 -13.75
N LYS A 101 9.94 -3.85 -12.94
CA LYS A 101 8.65 -3.38 -13.44
C LYS A 101 8.06 -2.31 -12.53
N SER A 102 7.46 -1.30 -13.16
CA SER A 102 6.50 -0.40 -12.53
C SER A 102 5.10 -0.94 -12.81
N LEU A 103 4.28 -1.08 -11.77
CA LEU A 103 2.90 -1.50 -11.86
C LEU A 103 2.00 -0.33 -11.48
N LYS A 104 1.03 -0.04 -12.34
CA LYS A 104 -0.16 0.71 -11.94
C LYS A 104 -0.98 -0.16 -11.00
N LEU A 105 -1.38 0.42 -9.89
CA LEU A 105 -2.19 -0.25 -8.88
C LEU A 105 -3.66 -0.25 -9.29
N ASN A 106 -4.29 -1.38 -9.05
CA ASN A 106 -5.74 -1.48 -8.83
C ASN A 106 -5.93 -1.97 -7.39
N ASP A 107 -7.16 -1.91 -6.91
CA ASP A 107 -7.47 -2.15 -5.49
C ASP A 107 -6.95 -3.52 -5.01
N ASN A 108 -7.08 -4.56 -5.85
CA ASN A 108 -6.56 -5.88 -5.51
C ASN A 108 -5.02 -5.94 -5.44
N LYS A 109 -4.30 -5.31 -6.38
CA LYS A 109 -2.82 -5.29 -6.34
C LYS A 109 -2.33 -4.47 -5.16
N GLU A 110 -2.99 -3.35 -4.89
CA GLU A 110 -2.67 -2.50 -3.75
C GLU A 110 -2.81 -3.28 -2.44
N ALA A 111 -3.94 -3.98 -2.26
CA ALA A 111 -4.16 -4.84 -1.11
C ALA A 111 -3.07 -5.92 -0.96
N LEU A 112 -2.71 -6.63 -2.04
CA LEU A 112 -1.65 -7.64 -1.99
C LEU A 112 -0.29 -7.04 -1.60
N PHE A 113 0.08 -5.89 -2.15
CA PHE A 113 1.33 -5.22 -1.75
C PHE A 113 1.31 -4.73 -0.30
N LYS A 114 0.15 -4.28 0.20
CA LYS A 114 -0.03 -3.92 1.60
C LYS A 114 0.09 -5.16 2.51
N ILE A 115 -0.48 -6.30 2.13
CA ILE A 115 -0.29 -7.56 2.85
C ILE A 115 1.20 -7.94 2.89
N TRP A 116 1.90 -7.85 1.76
CA TRP A 116 3.33 -8.15 1.69
C TRP A 116 4.22 -7.15 2.45
N SER A 117 3.68 -5.99 2.81
CA SER A 117 4.37 -5.00 3.65
C SER A 117 4.25 -5.26 5.14
N ILE A 118 3.36 -6.19 5.56
CA ILE A 118 3.23 -6.58 6.97
C ILE A 118 4.56 -7.20 7.43
N PRO A 119 5.09 -6.84 8.62
CA PRO A 119 6.43 -7.25 9.05
C PRO A 119 6.69 -8.76 9.12
N GLN A 120 5.63 -9.58 9.25
CA GLN A 120 5.73 -11.02 9.52
C GLN A 120 5.23 -11.86 8.33
N PRO A 121 6.13 -12.23 7.39
CA PRO A 121 5.77 -12.91 6.14
C PRO A 121 5.09 -14.27 6.32
N GLU A 122 5.32 -14.95 7.44
CA GLU A 122 4.66 -16.19 7.79
C GLU A 122 3.13 -16.06 7.91
N PHE A 123 2.60 -14.84 8.14
CA PHE A 123 1.17 -14.58 8.20
C PHE A 123 0.54 -14.17 6.87
N HIS A 124 1.35 -13.76 5.87
CA HIS A 124 0.85 -13.19 4.60
C HIS A 124 -0.14 -14.11 3.89
N ARG A 125 0.19 -15.40 3.77
CA ARG A 125 -0.67 -16.37 3.06
C ARG A 125 -2.07 -16.47 3.68
N TYR A 126 -2.20 -16.44 5.00
CA TYR A 126 -3.50 -16.53 5.66
C TYR A 126 -4.36 -15.28 5.39
N ILE A 127 -3.72 -14.11 5.38
CA ILE A 127 -4.38 -12.82 5.12
C ILE A 127 -4.77 -12.72 3.64
N GLU A 128 -3.93 -13.20 2.71
CA GLU A 128 -4.26 -13.31 1.30
C GLU A 128 -5.49 -14.19 1.06
N GLU A 129 -5.50 -15.39 1.63
CA GLU A 129 -6.63 -16.34 1.52
C GLU A 129 -7.94 -15.73 2.02
N LEU A 130 -7.89 -14.98 3.12
CA LEU A 130 -9.05 -14.25 3.62
C LEU A 130 -9.45 -13.11 2.68
N TRP A 131 -8.48 -12.30 2.22
CA TRP A 131 -8.71 -11.22 1.26
C TRP A 131 -9.38 -11.72 -0.04
N TYR A 132 -8.97 -12.88 -0.56
CA TYR A 132 -9.58 -13.48 -1.76
C TYR A 132 -11.07 -13.81 -1.60
N LYS A 133 -11.54 -14.04 -0.36
CA LYS A 133 -12.94 -14.26 -0.03
C LYS A 133 -13.65 -12.92 0.16
N ILE A 134 -13.09 -12.06 1.00
CA ILE A 134 -13.63 -10.76 1.39
C ILE A 134 -13.83 -9.81 0.20
N LYS A 135 -12.89 -9.76 -0.74
CA LYS A 135 -12.97 -8.83 -1.88
C LYS A 135 -14.13 -9.09 -2.86
N LYS A 136 -14.87 -10.18 -2.67
CA LYS A 136 -16.06 -10.53 -3.46
C LYS A 136 -17.35 -10.04 -2.81
N GLU A 137 -17.27 -9.52 -1.58
CA GLU A 137 -18.40 -8.93 -0.87
C GLU A 137 -18.43 -7.44 -1.20
N ASP A 138 -19.48 -7.00 -1.92
CA ASP A 138 -19.61 -5.61 -2.36
C ASP A 138 -19.88 -4.64 -1.18
N GLU A 139 -20.28 -5.18 -0.03
CA GLU A 139 -20.65 -4.42 1.17
C GLU A 139 -19.45 -4.08 2.06
N ILE A 140 -18.26 -4.60 1.76
CA ILE A 140 -17.05 -4.30 2.52
C ILE A 140 -16.39 -3.05 1.97
N ILE A 141 -16.27 -2.03 2.82
CA ILE A 141 -15.72 -0.72 2.46
C ILE A 141 -14.34 -0.47 3.07
N ALA A 142 -13.97 -1.21 4.12
CA ALA A 142 -12.59 -1.23 4.61
C ALA A 142 -12.21 -2.59 5.21
N PHE A 143 -10.94 -2.97 5.05
CA PHE A 143 -10.30 -4.17 5.59
C PHE A 143 -8.88 -3.83 6.04
N GLY A 144 -8.55 -4.14 7.29
CA GLY A 144 -7.24 -3.87 7.85
C GLY A 144 -6.79 -4.95 8.84
N VAL A 145 -5.48 -5.05 9.03
CA VAL A 145 -4.85 -5.97 9.98
C VAL A 145 -4.36 -5.15 11.17
N PHE A 146 -4.65 -5.57 12.40
CA PHE A 146 -4.14 -4.91 13.60
C PHE A 146 -3.52 -5.94 14.56
N GLY A 147 -3.17 -5.52 15.77
CA GLY A 147 -2.68 -6.42 16.80
C GLY A 147 -1.22 -6.84 16.59
N SER A 148 -0.83 -7.96 17.21
CA SER A 148 0.56 -8.42 17.27
C SER A 148 1.17 -8.64 15.88
N VAL A 149 0.38 -9.14 14.92
CA VAL A 149 0.81 -9.37 13.52
C VAL A 149 1.16 -8.06 12.82
N ALA A 150 0.34 -7.03 13.00
CA ALA A 150 0.60 -5.71 12.42
C ALA A 150 1.83 -5.04 13.06
N ARG A 151 2.03 -5.23 14.37
CA ARG A 151 3.18 -4.69 15.11
C ARG A 151 4.49 -5.44 14.86
N GLY A 152 4.44 -6.67 14.34
CA GLY A 152 5.62 -7.51 14.16
C GLY A 152 6.04 -8.27 15.42
N GLU A 153 5.11 -8.45 16.37
CA GLU A 153 5.35 -9.02 17.69
C GLU A 153 4.68 -10.40 17.86
N ALA A 154 3.96 -10.88 16.85
CA ALA A 154 3.24 -12.16 16.93
C ALA A 154 4.21 -13.34 16.98
N ASP A 155 3.84 -14.37 17.72
CA ASP A 155 4.52 -15.66 17.76
C ASP A 155 3.77 -16.73 16.93
N GLN A 156 4.25 -17.98 17.01
CA GLN A 156 3.67 -19.07 16.24
C GLN A 156 2.28 -19.50 16.71
N ASP A 157 1.83 -19.07 17.89
CA ASP A 157 0.52 -19.41 18.46
C ASP A 157 -0.47 -18.25 18.40
N SER A 158 0.03 -17.04 18.10
CA SER A 158 -0.77 -15.84 17.92
C SER A 158 -1.83 -15.98 16.82
N ASP A 159 -3.00 -15.44 17.09
CA ASP A 159 -4.08 -15.23 16.13
C ASP A 159 -3.80 -14.01 15.22
N ILE A 160 -4.60 -13.90 14.16
CA ILE A 160 -4.56 -12.76 13.25
C ILE A 160 -5.80 -11.90 13.50
N ASP A 161 -5.58 -10.68 13.97
CA ASP A 161 -6.64 -9.70 14.22
C ASP A 161 -6.96 -8.88 12.96
N ILE A 162 -8.23 -8.91 12.56
CA ILE A 162 -8.75 -8.22 11.38
C ILE A 162 -9.85 -7.24 11.77
N LEU A 163 -9.80 -6.03 11.21
CA LEU A 163 -10.90 -5.10 11.20
C LEU A 163 -11.62 -5.16 9.85
N LEU A 164 -12.95 -5.28 9.89
CA LEU A 164 -13.83 -5.10 8.75
C LEU A 164 -14.81 -3.96 8.99
N ILE A 165 -14.98 -3.11 7.99
CA ILE A 165 -16.04 -2.10 7.96
C ILE A 165 -16.96 -2.40 6.79
N THR A 166 -18.25 -2.44 7.07
CA THR A 166 -19.31 -2.68 6.09
C THR A 166 -20.32 -1.54 6.05
N THR A 167 -21.03 -1.43 4.93
CA THR A 167 -22.17 -0.51 4.78
C THR A 167 -23.35 -0.92 5.67
N ASN A 168 -23.75 -2.19 5.66
CA ASN A 168 -24.99 -2.63 6.34
C ASN A 168 -25.12 -4.15 6.63
N LYS A 169 -24.14 -5.00 6.32
CA LYS A 169 -24.26 -6.47 6.49
C LYS A 169 -23.42 -7.04 7.63
N LYS A 170 -23.40 -6.35 8.77
CA LYS A 170 -22.50 -6.71 9.87
C LYS A 170 -22.74 -8.14 10.35
N GLU A 171 -23.99 -8.49 10.68
CA GLU A 171 -24.32 -9.78 11.30
C GLU A 171 -23.98 -10.94 10.36
N GLU A 172 -24.30 -10.82 9.07
CA GLU A 172 -23.98 -11.83 8.06
C GLU A 172 -22.46 -12.01 7.89
N LEU A 173 -21.71 -10.90 7.89
CA LEU A 173 -20.25 -10.92 7.77
C LEU A 173 -19.58 -11.43 9.05
N GLU A 174 -20.14 -11.15 10.24
CA GLU A 174 -19.67 -11.72 11.51
C GLU A 174 -19.90 -13.23 11.57
N GLU A 175 -21.08 -13.71 11.15
CA GLU A 175 -21.33 -15.14 11.04
C GLU A 175 -20.35 -15.81 10.06
N ARG A 176 -20.10 -15.14 8.92
CA ARG A 176 -19.26 -15.68 7.87
C ARG A 176 -17.77 -15.54 8.13
N TYR A 177 -17.29 -14.55 8.86
CA TYR A 177 -15.86 -14.21 8.98
C TYR A 177 -15.38 -13.89 10.39
N GLY A 178 -16.28 -13.77 11.38
CA GLY A 178 -15.96 -13.33 12.74
C GLY A 178 -14.88 -14.16 13.44
N SER A 179 -14.89 -15.48 13.26
CA SER A 179 -13.80 -16.36 13.67
C SER A 179 -13.59 -17.46 12.64
N LYS A 180 -12.37 -17.55 12.10
CA LYS A 180 -12.03 -18.53 11.06
C LYS A 180 -10.69 -19.18 11.30
N VAL A 181 -10.67 -20.50 11.21
CA VAL A 181 -9.43 -21.23 11.02
C VAL A 181 -9.11 -21.23 9.52
N VAL A 182 -7.97 -20.65 9.17
CA VAL A 182 -7.43 -20.70 7.81
C VAL A 182 -6.29 -21.70 7.80
N GLU A 183 -6.42 -22.72 6.95
CA GLU A 183 -5.44 -23.78 6.79
C GLU A 183 -4.53 -23.49 5.60
N THR A 184 -3.24 -23.71 5.79
CA THR A 184 -2.23 -23.79 4.74
C THR A 184 -1.64 -25.20 4.74
N GLU A 185 -0.86 -25.54 3.71
CA GLU A 185 -0.21 -26.85 3.57
C GLU A 185 0.60 -27.31 4.80
N LYS A 186 1.05 -26.38 5.65
CA LYS A 186 1.93 -26.68 6.78
C LYS A 186 1.28 -26.46 8.15
N ARG A 187 0.34 -25.52 8.27
CA ARG A 187 -0.20 -25.03 9.54
C ARG A 187 -1.57 -24.40 9.36
N SER A 188 -2.32 -24.33 10.44
CA SER A 188 -3.55 -23.55 10.54
C SER A 188 -3.35 -22.33 11.44
N LYS A 189 -4.09 -21.27 11.18
CA LYS A 189 -4.13 -20.07 12.02
C LYS A 189 -5.57 -19.65 12.28
N LEU A 190 -5.83 -19.21 13.51
CA LEU A 190 -7.08 -18.56 13.86
C LEU A 190 -7.02 -17.10 13.40
N ILE A 191 -8.05 -16.67 12.69
CA ILE A 191 -8.30 -15.28 12.34
C ILE A 191 -9.52 -14.81 13.11
N MET A 192 -9.35 -13.72 13.85
CA MET A 192 -10.40 -13.06 14.61
C MET A 192 -10.75 -11.75 13.90
N THR A 193 -12.00 -11.65 13.46
CA THR A 193 -12.48 -10.49 12.69
C THR A 193 -13.46 -9.69 13.53
N LYS A 194 -13.14 -8.41 13.76
CA LYS A 194 -14.06 -7.43 14.32
C LYS A 194 -14.75 -6.70 13.18
N THR A 195 -16.07 -6.79 13.12
CA THR A 195 -16.86 -6.14 12.07
C THR A 195 -17.65 -4.98 12.65
N TYR A 196 -17.64 -3.85 11.96
CA TYR A 196 -18.45 -2.69 12.29
C TYR A 196 -19.24 -2.23 11.08
N THR A 197 -20.44 -1.71 11.29
CA THR A 197 -21.00 -0.80 10.29
C THR A 197 -20.22 0.52 10.30
N LEU A 198 -20.26 1.28 9.21
CA LEU A 198 -19.61 2.60 9.16
C LEU A 198 -20.07 3.53 10.29
N GLU A 199 -21.36 3.49 10.62
CA GLU A 199 -21.94 4.29 11.70
C GLU A 199 -21.41 3.85 13.07
N GLU A 200 -21.40 2.55 13.35
CA GLU A 200 -20.88 2.01 14.62
C GLU A 200 -19.39 2.32 14.78
N TYR A 201 -18.59 2.20 13.73
CA TYR A 201 -17.17 2.52 13.76
C TYR A 201 -16.94 4.00 14.12
N ARG A 202 -17.64 4.91 13.44
CA ARG A 202 -17.58 6.36 13.71
C ARG A 202 -18.05 6.72 15.11
N ASN A 203 -19.15 6.14 15.56
CA ASN A 203 -19.67 6.35 16.90
C ASN A 203 -18.64 5.87 17.93
N SER A 204 -18.04 4.71 17.72
CA SER A 204 -17.07 4.16 18.65
C SER A 204 -15.78 4.99 18.74
N LEU A 205 -15.33 5.57 17.61
CA LEU A 205 -14.23 6.54 17.59
C LEU A 205 -14.55 7.82 18.38
N ALA A 206 -15.78 8.34 18.25
CA ALA A 206 -16.20 9.56 18.94
C ALA A 206 -16.22 9.42 20.47
N HIS A 207 -16.48 8.21 20.98
CA HIS A 207 -16.52 7.91 22.40
C HIS A 207 -15.14 7.59 23.01
N LYS A 208 -14.05 7.70 22.22
CA LYS A 208 -12.65 7.48 22.66
C LYS A 208 -12.48 6.22 23.50
N SER A 209 -13.03 5.09 23.06
CA SER A 209 -12.68 3.83 23.71
C SER A 209 -11.17 3.61 23.56
N ASP A 210 -10.47 3.29 24.65
CA ASP A 210 -9.02 3.09 24.65
C ASP A 210 -8.58 2.09 23.57
N PHE A 211 -9.43 1.09 23.29
CA PHE A 211 -9.26 0.11 22.24
C PHE A 211 -9.15 0.73 20.83
N LEU A 212 -10.00 1.70 20.47
CA LEU A 212 -10.01 2.25 19.11
C LEU A 212 -8.96 3.33 18.87
N SER A 213 -8.53 4.03 19.92
CA SER A 213 -7.35 4.88 19.83
C SER A 213 -6.10 4.07 19.49
N THR A 214 -5.90 2.94 20.18
CA THR A 214 -4.78 2.03 19.90
C THR A 214 -4.91 1.40 18.52
N LEU A 215 -6.12 0.94 18.15
CA LEU A 215 -6.37 0.33 16.85
C LEU A 215 -6.00 1.29 15.70
N ARG A 216 -6.34 2.58 15.81
CA ARG A 216 -6.01 3.57 14.77
C ARG A 216 -4.52 3.77 14.56
N GLU A 217 -3.72 3.65 15.62
CA GLU A 217 -2.26 3.82 15.53
C GLU A 217 -1.55 2.58 14.98
N GLU A 218 -2.16 1.40 15.15
CA GLU A 218 -1.53 0.11 14.87
C GLU A 218 -2.07 -0.59 13.62
N ILE A 219 -3.22 -0.16 13.10
CA ILE A 219 -3.85 -0.80 11.95
C ILE A 219 -3.01 -0.58 10.68
N ILE A 220 -2.79 -1.67 9.95
CA ILE A 220 -2.29 -1.63 8.59
C ILE A 220 -3.51 -1.73 7.67
N PRO A 221 -3.93 -0.62 7.03
CA PRO A 221 -5.06 -0.64 6.11
C PRO A 221 -4.68 -1.44 4.86
N ILE A 222 -5.41 -2.52 4.59
CA ILE A 222 -5.17 -3.38 3.43
C ILE A 222 -6.05 -2.95 2.25
N TYR A 223 -7.31 -2.66 2.50
CA TYR A 223 -8.25 -2.07 1.55
C TYR A 223 -9.03 -0.96 2.25
N ASP A 224 -8.93 0.26 1.73
CA ASP A 224 -9.61 1.43 2.28
C ASP A 224 -9.66 2.55 1.23
N PRO A 225 -10.52 2.40 0.19
CA PRO A 225 -10.61 3.39 -0.90
C PRO A 225 -11.16 4.74 -0.46
N GLU A 226 -11.82 4.81 0.71
CA GLU A 226 -12.47 6.02 1.23
C GLU A 226 -11.72 6.65 2.42
N GLU A 227 -10.52 6.15 2.76
CA GLU A 227 -9.70 6.63 3.89
C GLU A 227 -10.48 6.65 5.22
N ILE A 228 -11.23 5.58 5.49
CA ILE A 228 -12.06 5.41 6.69
C ILE A 228 -11.22 5.06 7.91
N ILE A 229 -10.16 4.25 7.75
CA ILE A 229 -9.37 3.67 8.85
C ILE A 229 -7.97 4.28 8.99
#